data_AF-A0A9R0XAA4-F1
#
_entry.id   AF-A0A9R0XAA4-F1
#
_cell.length_a   1.000
_cell.length_b   1.000
_cell.length_c   1.000
_cell.angle_alpha   90.00
_cell.angle_beta   90.00
_cell.angle_gamma   90.00
#
_symmetry.space_group_name_H-M   'P 1'
#
loop_
_entity.id
_entity.type
_entity.pdbx_description
1 polymer ?
#
loop_
_entity_poly.entity_id
_entity_poly.type
_entity_poly.pdbx_seq_one_letter_code
_entity_poly.pdbx_strand_id
1 'polypeptide(L)'
;MQIPPPLQAQEAISHPKNWPPSSFSSRSSRSGRDFACLSYNNPPPPSNKDSNEWPILRRWDVPWEWQTVVLSMVGCGVSFALTGLVEQSILQYVGFSAAGATIDEKAEILFLGQLSVTAVVLGVIFSITNTFRPFPDDVFRYDVKEPFKLQNGWLLWAGIGLFGAVISIALVGAAMTYLNGAPPEREKDSLVLLLPLIGSSTLSTAYLVGITGVLAPILEETVFRGFLMVSLTKWFPTPVCVILSAAVFAFAHLTPDQFPQLFVLGVALGFTYAQTRNLLAPITIHAFWNSGVILLLTFLQLQGYDIKELLGAS
;
A
#
# COMPACT_ATOMS: atom_id res chain seq x y z
N MET A 1 14.09 -13.94 -59.54
CA MET A 1 15.03 -15.02 -59.91
C MET A 1 14.98 -16.05 -58.81
N GLN A 2 14.79 -17.34 -59.12
CA GLN A 2 14.46 -18.39 -58.16
C GLN A 2 15.01 -19.74 -58.70
N ILE A 3 15.22 -20.75 -57.83
CA ILE A 3 15.50 -22.17 -58.15
C ILE A 3 16.97 -22.43 -58.62
N PRO A 4 17.66 -23.55 -58.29
CA PRO A 4 17.64 -24.45 -57.11
C PRO A 4 19.06 -24.81 -56.55
N PRO A 5 19.18 -25.64 -55.48
CA PRO A 5 20.41 -26.38 -55.11
C PRO A 5 20.47 -27.80 -55.72
N PRO A 6 21.59 -28.55 -55.55
CA PRO A 6 21.44 -29.95 -55.11
C PRO A 6 22.59 -30.57 -54.25
N LEU A 7 22.20 -31.59 -53.43
CA LEU A 7 22.86 -32.89 -53.12
C LEU A 7 24.33 -32.93 -52.62
N GLN A 8 24.62 -33.41 -51.39
CA GLN A 8 24.60 -34.79 -50.81
C GLN A 8 25.89 -35.62 -51.00
N ALA A 9 26.54 -35.95 -49.87
CA ALA A 9 27.29 -37.18 -49.51
C ALA A 9 27.67 -37.03 -48.00
N GLN A 10 27.46 -37.95 -47.03
CA GLN A 10 27.97 -39.33 -46.85
C GLN A 10 29.49 -39.43 -47.12
N GLU A 11 30.38 -40.02 -46.32
CA GLU A 11 30.34 -40.73 -45.02
C GLU A 11 31.82 -40.81 -44.47
N ALA A 12 32.23 -41.39 -43.32
CA ALA A 12 31.62 -42.21 -42.27
C ALA A 12 32.46 -42.21 -40.95
N ILE A 13 31.82 -42.57 -39.83
CA ILE A 13 32.29 -43.45 -38.72
C ILE A 13 33.76 -43.32 -38.22
N SER A 14 33.96 -42.93 -36.94
CA SER A 14 34.52 -43.82 -35.89
C SER A 14 34.72 -43.15 -34.50
N HIS A 15 33.99 -43.67 -33.50
CA HIS A 15 34.40 -43.71 -32.08
C HIS A 15 35.35 -44.94 -31.87
N PRO A 16 36.11 -45.15 -30.76
CA PRO A 16 35.66 -44.95 -29.36
C PRO A 16 36.72 -44.70 -28.23
N LYS A 17 36.22 -44.70 -26.97
CA LYS A 17 36.84 -45.14 -25.68
C LYS A 17 37.19 -44.09 -24.59
N ASN A 18 36.23 -43.99 -23.66
CA ASN A 18 36.23 -43.68 -22.22
C ASN A 18 37.55 -43.73 -21.39
N TRP A 19 37.68 -42.71 -20.48
CA TRP A 19 38.04 -42.72 -19.01
C TRP A 19 39.27 -43.54 -18.50
N PRO A 20 40.00 -43.18 -17.39
CA PRO A 20 39.58 -42.41 -16.21
C PRO A 20 40.63 -41.36 -15.68
N PRO A 21 40.46 -40.72 -14.49
CA PRO A 21 41.17 -39.47 -14.14
C PRO A 21 42.42 -39.66 -13.27
N SER A 22 43.20 -38.58 -13.09
CA SER A 22 44.19 -38.47 -12.00
C SER A 22 44.19 -37.08 -11.35
N SER A 23 44.26 -37.07 -10.02
CA SER A 23 44.34 -35.90 -9.16
C SER A 23 45.77 -35.38 -9.08
N PHE A 24 45.97 -34.05 -9.11
CA PHE A 24 47.24 -33.43 -8.74
C PHE A 24 47.05 -32.35 -7.67
N SER A 25 47.64 -32.58 -6.51
CA SER A 25 47.77 -31.60 -5.43
C SER A 25 49.00 -30.72 -5.66
N SER A 26 48.85 -29.39 -5.58
CA SER A 26 49.98 -28.48 -5.49
C SER A 26 49.87 -27.63 -4.22
N ARG A 27 50.76 -27.88 -3.25
CA ARG A 27 51.05 -26.90 -2.19
C ARG A 27 51.86 -25.78 -2.82
N SER A 28 51.46 -24.52 -2.63
CA SER A 28 52.35 -23.38 -2.76
C SER A 28 52.31 -22.56 -1.49
N SER A 29 53.48 -22.17 -0.99
CA SER A 29 53.64 -21.36 0.21
C SER A 29 53.74 -19.89 -0.14
N ARG A 30 52.84 -19.05 0.37
CA ARG A 30 53.10 -17.61 0.52
C ARG A 30 52.61 -17.12 1.87
N SER A 31 53.54 -16.51 2.62
CA SER A 31 53.26 -15.77 3.85
C SER A 31 52.55 -14.47 3.50
N GLY A 32 51.39 -14.21 4.10
CA GLY A 32 50.66 -12.96 3.87
C GLY A 32 49.38 -12.77 4.68
N ARG A 33 49.53 -12.50 5.99
CA ARG A 33 48.52 -11.88 6.88
C ARG A 33 47.04 -12.15 6.52
N ASP A 34 46.55 -13.34 6.86
CA ASP A 34 45.11 -13.64 6.80
C ASP A 34 44.35 -12.87 7.88
N PHE A 35 43.56 -11.88 7.47
CA PHE A 35 42.43 -11.43 8.28
C PHE A 35 41.41 -12.57 8.35
N ALA A 36 40.92 -12.89 9.55
CA ALA A 36 39.91 -13.91 9.74
C ALA A 36 38.58 -13.48 9.11
N CYS A 37 38.35 -13.88 7.85
CA CYS A 37 37.02 -13.87 7.25
C CYS A 37 36.13 -14.85 8.02
N LEU A 38 35.35 -14.33 8.97
CA LEU A 38 34.19 -15.02 9.50
C LEU A 38 33.26 -15.34 8.33
N SER A 39 33.26 -16.59 7.90
CA SER A 39 32.30 -17.09 6.92
C SER A 39 30.92 -17.03 7.57
N TYR A 40 30.18 -15.97 7.24
CA TYR A 40 28.77 -15.86 7.58
C TYR A 40 28.07 -16.91 6.70
N ASN A 41 27.88 -18.11 7.26
CA ASN A 41 27.05 -19.13 6.64
C ASN A 41 25.65 -18.54 6.51
N ASN A 42 25.29 -18.11 5.30
CA ASN A 42 23.91 -17.79 4.98
C ASN A 42 23.05 -18.98 5.42
N PRO A 43 21.96 -18.77 6.19
CA PRO A 43 21.04 -19.86 6.46
C PRO A 43 20.57 -20.43 5.12
N PRO A 44 20.40 -21.75 4.99
CA PRO A 44 19.87 -22.33 3.77
C PRO A 44 18.51 -21.68 3.45
N PRO A 45 18.16 -21.51 2.16
CA PRO A 45 16.88 -20.93 1.78
C PRO A 45 15.75 -21.69 2.49
N PRO A 46 14.70 -20.99 2.96
CA PRO A 46 13.69 -21.60 3.82
C PRO A 46 13.14 -22.87 3.19
N SER A 47 13.42 -24.00 3.84
CA SER A 47 13.01 -25.32 3.37
C SER A 47 11.48 -25.34 3.25
N ASN A 48 10.97 -25.97 2.20
CA ASN A 48 9.56 -26.08 1.83
C ASN A 48 8.70 -26.82 2.89
N LYS A 49 8.51 -26.20 4.07
CA LYS A 49 7.83 -26.74 5.27
C LYS A 49 6.48 -26.06 5.55
N ASP A 50 6.22 -24.90 4.95
CA ASP A 50 5.10 -24.03 5.33
C ASP A 50 3.85 -24.23 4.44
N SER A 51 3.71 -25.41 3.81
CA SER A 51 2.57 -25.73 2.93
C SER A 51 1.22 -25.73 3.66
N ASN A 52 1.22 -25.99 4.97
CA ASN A 52 0.03 -25.99 5.83
C ASN A 52 -0.17 -24.70 6.65
N GLU A 53 0.78 -23.75 6.62
CA GLU A 53 0.64 -22.52 7.40
C GLU A 53 -0.21 -21.49 6.66
N TRP A 54 -1.27 -21.01 7.33
CA TRP A 54 -2.23 -20.06 6.77
C TRP A 54 -1.53 -18.77 6.33
N PRO A 55 -1.85 -18.20 5.15
CA PRO A 55 -1.15 -17.02 4.61
C PRO A 55 -1.01 -15.85 5.59
N ILE A 56 -2.06 -15.60 6.39
CA ILE A 56 -2.10 -14.55 7.42
C ILE A 56 -1.12 -14.74 8.58
N LEU A 57 -0.64 -15.95 8.86
CA LEU A 57 0.32 -16.22 9.95
C LEU A 57 1.77 -16.06 9.50
N ARG A 58 2.03 -16.25 8.19
CA ARG A 58 3.36 -16.08 7.60
C ARG A 58 3.84 -14.65 7.82
N ARG A 59 5.14 -14.48 8.00
CA ARG A 59 5.83 -13.18 8.13
C ARG A 59 6.39 -12.72 6.78
N TRP A 60 6.92 -11.50 6.70
CA TRP A 60 7.80 -11.08 5.61
C TRP A 60 9.25 -11.07 6.11
N ASP A 61 10.18 -11.38 5.22
CA ASP A 61 11.61 -11.32 5.51
C ASP A 61 12.18 -10.00 4.96
N VAL A 62 12.28 -8.99 5.84
CA VAL A 62 12.80 -7.66 5.46
C VAL A 62 14.28 -7.51 5.81
N PRO A 63 15.11 -6.98 4.88
CA PRO A 63 16.55 -6.85 5.09
C PRO A 63 16.94 -5.69 6.03
N TRP A 64 16.03 -4.76 6.32
CA TRP A 64 16.31 -3.57 7.13
C TRP A 64 16.01 -3.76 8.62
N GLU A 65 16.59 -2.91 9.46
CA GLU A 65 16.45 -2.94 10.92
C GLU A 65 15.51 -1.84 11.43
N TRP A 66 15.20 -1.87 12.73
CA TRP A 66 14.22 -0.97 13.36
C TRP A 66 14.57 0.52 13.18
N GLN A 67 15.86 0.87 13.10
CA GLN A 67 16.31 2.24 12.84
C GLN A 67 15.82 2.73 11.47
N THR A 68 15.85 1.86 10.46
CA THR A 68 15.32 2.17 9.12
C THR A 68 13.81 2.34 9.17
N VAL A 69 13.09 1.52 9.94
CA VAL A 69 11.64 1.67 10.12
C VAL A 69 11.29 3.02 10.73
N VAL A 70 11.94 3.39 11.84
CA VAL A 70 11.73 4.68 12.51
C VAL A 70 12.12 5.84 11.60
N LEU A 71 13.30 5.79 10.97
CA LEU A 71 13.78 6.85 10.08
C LEU A 71 12.87 7.04 8.86
N SER A 72 12.38 5.96 8.25
CA SER A 72 11.43 6.04 7.13
C SER A 72 10.10 6.62 7.58
N MET A 73 9.52 6.17 8.69
CA MET A 73 8.22 6.69 9.17
C MET A 73 8.31 8.17 9.56
N VAL A 74 9.38 8.58 10.23
CA VAL A 74 9.67 10.00 10.52
C VAL A 74 9.90 10.76 9.22
N GLY A 75 10.65 10.19 8.27
CA GLY A 75 10.90 10.76 6.95
C GLY A 75 9.61 11.03 6.17
N CYS A 76 8.66 10.08 6.17
CA CYS A 76 7.34 10.24 5.55
C CYS A 76 6.52 11.35 6.22
N GLY A 77 6.49 11.40 7.56
CA GLY A 77 5.76 12.44 8.30
C GLY A 77 6.34 13.84 8.09
N VAL A 78 7.68 13.96 8.11
CA VAL A 78 8.39 15.21 7.83
C VAL A 78 8.20 15.62 6.37
N SER A 79 8.30 14.70 5.41
CA SER A 79 8.13 15.05 3.99
C SER A 79 6.69 15.45 3.67
N PHE A 80 5.69 14.78 4.26
CA PHE A 80 4.28 15.19 4.19
C PHE A 80 4.09 16.63 4.67
N ALA A 81 4.58 16.95 5.87
CA ALA A 81 4.44 18.28 6.46
C ALA A 81 5.19 19.36 5.67
N LEU A 82 6.43 19.08 5.22
CA LEU A 82 7.22 20.02 4.43
C LEU A 82 6.60 20.27 3.05
N THR A 83 6.07 19.24 2.38
CA THR A 83 5.41 19.41 1.07
C THR A 83 4.18 20.32 1.21
N GLY A 84 3.32 20.11 2.21
CA GLY A 84 2.17 20.99 2.45
C GLY A 84 2.57 22.46 2.76
N LEU A 85 3.64 22.67 3.54
CA LEU A 85 4.17 24.02 3.80
C LEU A 85 4.75 24.69 2.54
N VAL A 86 5.42 23.93 1.68
CA VAL A 86 5.94 24.42 0.40
C VAL A 86 4.80 24.77 -0.55
N GLU A 87 3.78 23.93 -0.66
CA GLU A 87 2.58 24.19 -1.47
C GLU A 87 1.84 25.45 -1.01
N GLN A 88 1.62 25.60 0.30
CA GLN A 88 1.02 26.81 0.88
C GLN A 88 1.85 28.06 0.57
N SER A 89 3.18 27.96 0.66
CA SER A 89 4.10 29.06 0.33
C SER A 89 4.07 29.43 -1.16
N ILE A 90 3.96 28.44 -2.05
CA ILE A 90 3.82 28.65 -3.50
C ILE A 90 2.49 29.35 -3.81
N LEU A 91 1.38 28.89 -3.24
CA LEU A 91 0.05 29.51 -3.43
C LEU A 91 0.03 30.98 -2.97
N GLN A 92 0.69 31.30 -1.86
CA GLN A 92 0.86 32.68 -1.40
C GLN A 92 1.74 33.50 -2.36
N TYR A 93 2.86 32.94 -2.83
CA TYR A 93 3.79 33.62 -3.75
C TYR A 93 3.16 33.96 -5.10
N VAL A 94 2.32 33.07 -5.65
CA VAL A 94 1.57 33.33 -6.91
C VAL A 94 0.31 34.19 -6.71
N GLY A 95 0.01 34.60 -5.47
CA GLY A 95 -1.13 35.46 -5.15
C GLY A 95 -2.50 34.77 -5.26
N PHE A 96 -2.57 33.44 -5.08
CA PHE A 96 -3.83 32.69 -5.17
C PHE A 96 -4.82 33.11 -4.06
N SER A 97 -6.03 33.50 -4.45
CA SER A 97 -7.10 33.88 -3.54
C SER A 97 -8.20 32.82 -3.49
N ALA A 98 -8.20 32.01 -2.43
CA ALA A 98 -9.24 30.99 -2.20
C ALA A 98 -10.66 31.58 -2.06
N ALA A 99 -10.80 32.88 -1.76
CA ALA A 99 -12.11 33.55 -1.71
C ALA A 99 -12.67 33.85 -3.12
N GLY A 100 -11.80 34.13 -4.10
CA GLY A 100 -12.19 34.43 -5.47
C GLY A 100 -12.21 33.22 -6.41
N ALA A 101 -11.48 32.16 -6.09
CA ALA A 101 -11.38 30.96 -6.91
C ALA A 101 -12.70 30.16 -6.98
N THR A 102 -12.98 29.63 -8.17
CA THR A 102 -14.07 28.69 -8.44
C THR A 102 -13.88 27.38 -7.69
N ILE A 103 -14.93 26.56 -7.64
CA ILE A 103 -14.88 25.26 -6.98
C ILE A 103 -13.97 24.29 -7.76
N ASP A 104 -13.97 24.36 -9.09
CA ASP A 104 -13.11 23.53 -9.95
C ASP A 104 -11.62 23.86 -9.77
N GLU A 105 -11.23 25.14 -9.71
CA GLU A 105 -9.85 25.55 -9.42
C GLU A 105 -9.39 25.07 -8.02
N LYS A 106 -10.28 25.08 -7.02
CA LYS A 106 -9.99 24.55 -5.69
C LYS A 106 -9.79 23.04 -5.72
N ALA A 107 -10.65 22.32 -6.43
CA ALA A 107 -10.55 20.87 -6.56
C ALA A 107 -9.28 20.45 -7.33
N GLU A 108 -8.90 21.19 -8.38
CA GLU A 108 -7.64 21.00 -9.12
C GLU A 108 -6.42 21.22 -8.22
N ILE A 109 -6.38 22.31 -7.46
CA ILE A 109 -5.26 22.61 -6.54
C ILE A 109 -5.13 21.53 -5.46
N LEU A 110 -6.24 21.06 -4.88
CA LEU A 110 -6.23 19.96 -3.91
C LEU A 110 -5.74 18.65 -4.53
N PHE A 111 -6.09 18.37 -5.80
CA PHE A 111 -5.60 17.19 -6.52
C PHE A 111 -4.10 17.27 -6.80
N LEU A 112 -3.60 18.44 -7.22
CA LEU A 112 -2.17 18.66 -7.46
C LEU A 112 -1.34 18.59 -6.18
N GLY A 113 -1.86 19.09 -5.06
CA GLY A 113 -1.24 18.94 -3.74
C GLY A 113 -1.19 17.47 -3.30
N GLN A 114 -2.32 16.75 -3.36
CA GLN A 114 -2.33 15.32 -3.04
C GLN A 114 -1.37 14.51 -3.94
N LEU A 115 -1.29 14.84 -5.22
CA LEU A 115 -0.36 14.19 -6.17
C LEU A 115 1.10 14.44 -5.78
N SER A 116 1.44 15.68 -5.42
CA SER A 116 2.77 16.08 -4.97
C SER A 116 3.16 15.41 -3.66
N VAL A 117 2.30 15.44 -2.64
CA VAL A 117 2.47 14.70 -1.37
C VAL A 117 2.68 13.21 -1.63
N THR A 118 1.84 12.60 -2.47
CA THR A 118 1.92 11.17 -2.83
C THR A 118 3.27 10.85 -3.48
N ALA A 119 3.69 11.64 -4.47
CA ALA A 119 4.96 11.45 -5.16
C ALA A 119 6.17 11.61 -4.22
N VAL A 120 6.17 12.61 -3.35
CA VAL A 120 7.28 12.87 -2.41
C VAL A 120 7.38 11.79 -1.34
N VAL A 121 6.27 11.43 -0.68
CA VAL A 121 6.30 10.44 0.42
C VAL A 121 6.62 9.03 -0.10
N LEU A 122 6.07 8.64 -1.25
CA LEU A 122 6.45 7.38 -1.91
C LEU A 122 7.90 7.41 -2.37
N GLY A 123 8.37 8.57 -2.87
CA GLY A 123 9.78 8.81 -3.20
C GLY A 123 10.71 8.54 -2.00
N VAL A 124 10.38 9.05 -0.81
CA VAL A 124 11.13 8.78 0.43
C VAL A 124 11.19 7.29 0.74
N ILE A 125 10.04 6.58 0.72
CA ILE A 125 10.02 5.12 0.97
C ILE A 125 10.89 4.39 -0.06
N PHE A 126 10.66 4.60 -1.35
CA PHE A 126 11.38 3.89 -2.40
C PHE A 126 12.88 4.20 -2.39
N SER A 127 13.28 5.45 -2.17
CA SER A 127 14.69 5.83 -2.02
C SER A 127 15.36 5.09 -0.88
N ILE A 128 14.72 4.98 0.29
CA ILE A 128 15.27 4.25 1.43
C ILE A 128 15.27 2.74 1.16
N THR A 129 14.14 2.14 0.80
CA THR A 129 14.03 0.67 0.65
C THR A 129 14.87 0.13 -0.52
N ASN A 130 15.09 0.91 -1.59
CA ASN A 130 15.93 0.48 -2.71
C ASN A 130 17.41 0.32 -2.32
N THR A 131 17.89 0.96 -1.25
CA THR A 131 19.26 0.73 -0.73
C THR A 131 19.48 -0.68 -0.19
N PHE A 132 18.40 -1.42 0.09
CA PHE A 132 18.45 -2.79 0.63
C PHE A 132 18.11 -3.86 -0.40
N ARG A 133 18.15 -3.57 -1.72
CA ARG A 133 17.90 -4.59 -2.74
C ARG A 133 19.08 -5.59 -2.85
N PRO A 134 18.81 -6.87 -3.12
CA PRO A 134 17.49 -7.48 -3.34
C PRO A 134 16.76 -7.80 -2.02
N PHE A 135 15.44 -7.63 -2.03
CA PHE A 135 14.51 -8.11 -0.99
C PHE A 135 13.39 -8.95 -1.66
N PRO A 136 12.62 -9.75 -0.90
CA PRO A 136 11.65 -10.69 -1.48
C PRO A 136 10.57 -10.04 -2.36
N ASP A 137 10.17 -10.74 -3.43
CA ASP A 137 9.20 -10.28 -4.43
C ASP A 137 7.74 -10.14 -3.91
N ASP A 138 7.48 -10.47 -2.64
CA ASP A 138 6.18 -10.29 -1.98
C ASP A 138 6.10 -9.01 -1.11
N VAL A 139 7.19 -8.24 -1.04
CA VAL A 139 7.24 -6.88 -0.49
C VAL A 139 6.90 -5.88 -1.60
N PHE A 140 5.97 -4.94 -1.32
CA PHE A 140 5.39 -4.02 -2.33
C PHE A 140 4.81 -4.71 -3.57
N ARG A 141 4.31 -5.94 -3.44
CA ARG A 141 3.78 -6.72 -4.57
C ARG A 141 2.42 -6.20 -5.07
N TYR A 142 2.34 -6.08 -6.39
CA TYR A 142 1.12 -5.85 -7.16
C TYR A 142 0.95 -7.01 -8.15
N ASP A 143 -0.12 -7.80 -8.03
CA ASP A 143 -0.37 -8.94 -8.93
C ASP A 143 -1.82 -8.97 -9.39
N VAL A 144 -2.05 -8.87 -10.70
CA VAL A 144 -3.41 -8.89 -11.28
C VAL A 144 -3.93 -10.30 -11.56
N LYS A 145 -3.07 -11.34 -11.46
CA LYS A 145 -3.40 -12.72 -11.83
C LYS A 145 -4.33 -13.38 -10.82
N GLU A 146 -5.12 -14.34 -11.31
CA GLU A 146 -6.01 -15.20 -10.51
C GLU A 146 -6.88 -14.42 -9.47
N PRO A 147 -7.54 -13.31 -9.84
CA PRO A 147 -8.15 -12.35 -8.91
C PRO A 147 -9.21 -12.95 -7.97
N PHE A 148 -9.86 -14.04 -8.37
CA PHE A 148 -10.93 -14.71 -7.62
C PHE A 148 -10.51 -16.03 -6.95
N LYS A 149 -9.21 -16.31 -6.86
CA LYS A 149 -8.68 -17.53 -6.22
C LYS A 149 -9.02 -17.56 -4.73
N LEU A 150 -9.64 -18.64 -4.27
CA LEU A 150 -10.10 -18.78 -2.87
C LEU A 150 -8.97 -18.58 -1.84
N GLN A 151 -7.76 -19.06 -2.13
CA GLN A 151 -6.65 -19.01 -1.17
C GLN A 151 -6.14 -17.58 -0.95
N ASN A 152 -5.95 -16.79 -2.01
CA ASN A 152 -5.23 -15.50 -1.96
C ASN A 152 -5.58 -14.51 -3.09
N GLY A 153 -6.66 -14.75 -3.84
CA GLY A 153 -7.12 -13.90 -4.94
C GLY A 153 -7.51 -12.51 -4.44
N TRP A 154 -6.78 -11.50 -4.91
CA TRP A 154 -6.82 -10.15 -4.33
C TRP A 154 -8.21 -9.51 -4.41
N LEU A 155 -8.97 -9.74 -5.48
CA LEU A 155 -10.28 -9.12 -5.69
C LEU A 155 -11.39 -9.83 -4.90
N LEU A 156 -11.32 -11.16 -4.78
CA LEU A 156 -12.19 -11.91 -3.87
C LEU A 156 -12.00 -11.46 -2.43
N TRP A 157 -10.75 -11.41 -1.96
CA TRP A 157 -10.45 -10.99 -0.59
C TRP A 157 -10.68 -9.49 -0.37
N ALA A 158 -10.56 -8.65 -1.40
CA ALA A 158 -11.03 -7.26 -1.34
C ALA A 158 -12.55 -7.19 -1.10
N GLY A 159 -13.36 -7.96 -1.83
CA GLY A 159 -14.81 -8.02 -1.64
C GLY A 159 -15.21 -8.52 -0.24
N ILE A 160 -14.59 -9.61 0.23
CA ILE A 160 -14.81 -10.16 1.58
C ILE A 160 -14.39 -9.15 2.65
N GLY A 161 -13.22 -8.52 2.49
CA GLY A 161 -12.69 -7.53 3.42
C GLY A 161 -13.54 -6.27 3.50
N LEU A 162 -14.01 -5.76 2.37
CA LEU A 162 -14.91 -4.59 2.32
C LEU A 162 -16.25 -4.89 3.01
N PHE A 163 -16.87 -6.05 2.71
CA PHE A 163 -18.11 -6.47 3.37
C PHE A 163 -17.94 -6.63 4.89
N GLY A 164 -16.83 -7.26 5.32
CA GLY A 164 -16.47 -7.39 6.73
C GLY A 164 -16.21 -6.04 7.41
N ALA A 165 -15.54 -5.11 6.72
CA ALA A 165 -15.29 -3.75 7.21
C ALA A 165 -16.59 -2.97 7.40
N VAL A 166 -17.48 -2.96 6.41
CA VAL A 166 -18.79 -2.29 6.49
C VAL A 166 -19.60 -2.79 7.68
N ILE A 167 -19.71 -4.11 7.86
CA ILE A 167 -20.41 -4.69 9.01
C ILE A 167 -19.74 -4.30 10.34
N SER A 168 -18.41 -4.43 10.42
CA SER A 168 -17.68 -4.17 11.66
C SER A 168 -17.76 -2.69 12.07
N ILE A 169 -17.68 -1.78 11.12
CA ILE A 169 -17.78 -0.33 11.35
C ILE A 169 -19.23 0.06 11.71
N ALA A 170 -20.24 -0.56 11.10
CA ALA A 170 -21.64 -0.36 11.49
C ALA A 170 -21.91 -0.88 12.93
N LEU A 171 -21.36 -2.03 13.31
CA LEU A 171 -21.47 -2.59 14.66
C LEU A 171 -20.76 -1.74 15.71
N VAL A 172 -19.52 -1.30 15.44
CA VAL A 172 -18.82 -0.32 16.31
C VAL A 172 -19.57 1.02 16.33
N GLY A 173 -20.20 1.39 15.23
CA GLY A 173 -21.12 2.52 15.14
C GLY A 173 -22.24 2.45 16.16
N ALA A 174 -23.02 1.39 16.12
CA ALA A 174 -24.13 1.13 17.03
C ALA A 174 -23.67 0.98 18.48
N ALA A 175 -22.54 0.32 18.73
CA ALA A 175 -21.97 0.15 20.07
C ALA A 175 -21.58 1.50 20.70
N MET A 176 -20.89 2.37 19.94
CA MET A 176 -20.54 3.71 20.43
C MET A 176 -21.79 4.56 20.71
N THR A 177 -22.81 4.50 19.85
CA THR A 177 -24.11 5.18 20.10
C THR A 177 -24.78 4.68 21.37
N TYR A 178 -24.78 3.37 21.62
CA TYR A 178 -25.35 2.76 22.82
C TYR A 178 -24.60 3.16 24.09
N LEU A 179 -23.26 3.19 24.04
CA LEU A 179 -22.41 3.55 25.19
C LEU A 179 -22.46 5.05 25.52
N ASN A 180 -22.52 5.92 24.51
CA ASN A 180 -22.48 7.37 24.70
C ASN A 180 -23.87 8.00 24.91
N GLY A 181 -24.96 7.25 24.70
CA GLY A 181 -26.34 7.76 24.83
C GLY A 181 -26.79 8.71 23.72
N ALA A 182 -25.89 9.05 22.79
CA ALA A 182 -26.12 9.84 21.59
C ALA A 182 -25.30 9.23 20.44
N PRO A 183 -25.71 9.40 19.17
CA PRO A 183 -24.80 9.11 18.07
C PRO A 183 -23.52 9.95 18.24
N PRO A 184 -22.32 9.36 18.03
CA PRO A 184 -21.11 10.17 18.00
C PRO A 184 -21.26 11.24 16.91
N GLU A 185 -20.65 12.43 17.10
CA GLU A 185 -20.61 13.50 16.10
C GLU A 185 -19.69 13.12 14.92
N ARG A 186 -20.08 12.07 14.21
CA ARG A 186 -19.51 11.69 12.93
C ARG A 186 -19.91 12.71 11.87
N GLU A 187 -19.05 12.81 10.88
CA GLU A 187 -19.39 13.24 9.52
C GLU A 187 -19.80 14.69 9.28
N LYS A 188 -20.03 15.54 10.30
CA LYS A 188 -20.23 16.97 10.03
C LYS A 188 -18.95 17.63 9.51
N ASP A 189 -17.96 17.94 10.33
CA ASP A 189 -16.86 18.82 9.89
C ASP A 189 -16.10 18.34 8.63
N SER A 190 -15.67 17.07 8.57
CA SER A 190 -14.85 16.59 7.44
C SER A 190 -15.62 16.46 6.13
N LEU A 191 -16.87 15.96 6.14
CA LEU A 191 -17.67 15.89 4.91
C LEU A 191 -18.31 17.24 4.57
N VAL A 192 -18.73 18.05 5.55
CA VAL A 192 -19.27 19.40 5.29
C VAL A 192 -18.22 20.32 4.67
N LEU A 193 -16.93 20.16 5.00
CA LEU A 193 -15.85 20.88 4.33
C LEU A 193 -15.70 20.46 2.84
N LEU A 194 -16.06 19.22 2.50
CA LEU A 194 -16.06 18.68 1.14
C LEU A 194 -17.41 18.80 0.41
N LEU A 195 -18.54 18.99 1.11
CA LEU A 195 -19.87 19.18 0.51
C LEU A 195 -19.91 20.25 -0.59
N PRO A 196 -19.22 21.40 -0.49
CA PRO A 196 -19.15 22.38 -1.57
C PRO A 196 -18.48 21.86 -2.85
N LEU A 197 -17.63 20.82 -2.78
CA LEU A 197 -16.98 20.18 -3.92
C LEU A 197 -17.78 18.98 -4.46
N ILE A 198 -18.61 18.34 -3.64
CA ILE A 198 -19.41 17.18 -4.01
C ILE A 198 -20.58 17.63 -4.90
N GLY A 199 -20.65 17.10 -6.12
CA GLY A 199 -21.75 17.37 -7.06
C GLY A 199 -21.86 18.83 -7.56
N SER A 200 -20.86 19.67 -7.31
CA SER A 200 -20.79 21.04 -7.85
C SER A 200 -20.54 21.06 -9.35
N SER A 201 -19.66 20.17 -9.83
CA SER A 201 -19.41 19.88 -11.24
C SER A 201 -18.89 18.45 -11.42
N THR A 202 -18.95 17.94 -12.65
CA THR A 202 -18.31 16.67 -13.03
C THR A 202 -16.80 16.70 -12.84
N LEU A 203 -16.16 17.85 -13.04
CA LEU A 203 -14.70 18.01 -12.97
C LEU A 203 -14.22 18.02 -11.51
N SER A 204 -14.85 18.83 -10.64
CA SER A 204 -14.62 18.81 -9.19
C SER A 204 -14.82 17.41 -8.59
N THR A 205 -15.89 16.71 -9.00
CA THR A 205 -16.17 15.34 -8.55
C THR A 205 -15.08 14.37 -9.02
N ALA A 206 -14.59 14.49 -10.26
CA ALA A 206 -13.52 13.66 -10.79
C ALA A 206 -12.19 13.86 -10.05
N TYR A 207 -11.82 15.12 -9.74
CA TYR A 207 -10.65 15.41 -8.91
C TYR A 207 -10.80 14.82 -7.50
N LEU A 208 -11.96 14.99 -6.85
CA LEU A 208 -12.19 14.46 -5.51
C LEU A 208 -12.09 12.93 -5.48
N VAL A 209 -12.69 12.22 -6.44
CA VAL A 209 -12.56 10.75 -6.58
C VAL A 209 -11.11 10.34 -6.89
N GLY A 210 -10.35 11.14 -7.65
CA GLY A 210 -8.93 10.92 -7.89
C GLY A 210 -8.08 11.04 -6.62
N ILE A 211 -8.36 12.03 -5.76
CA ILE A 211 -7.73 12.19 -4.44
C ILE A 211 -8.07 10.98 -3.56
N THR A 212 -9.37 10.76 -3.29
CA THR A 212 -9.83 9.87 -2.22
C THR A 212 -9.86 8.40 -2.61
N GLY A 213 -10.06 8.11 -3.90
CA GLY A 213 -10.18 6.76 -4.45
C GLY A 213 -8.92 6.23 -5.13
N VAL A 214 -7.91 7.06 -5.37
CA VAL A 214 -6.67 6.64 -6.04
C VAL A 214 -5.42 7.08 -5.29
N LEU A 215 -5.18 8.39 -5.17
CA LEU A 215 -3.91 8.91 -4.66
C LEU A 215 -3.71 8.59 -3.17
N ALA A 216 -4.68 8.91 -2.32
CA ALA A 216 -4.61 8.62 -0.88
C ALA A 216 -4.53 7.11 -0.58
N PRO A 217 -5.38 6.23 -1.14
CA PRO A 217 -5.25 4.78 -0.97
C PRO A 217 -3.89 4.22 -1.40
N ILE A 218 -3.35 4.64 -2.55
CA ILE A 218 -2.03 4.15 -3.01
C ILE A 218 -0.91 4.60 -2.06
N LEU A 219 -0.94 5.87 -1.63
CA LEU A 219 0.01 6.42 -0.66
C LEU A 219 -0.05 5.64 0.67
N GLU A 220 -1.23 5.62 1.29
CA GLU A 220 -1.41 5.13 2.64
C GLU A 220 -1.23 3.61 2.74
N GLU A 221 -1.73 2.82 1.79
CA GLU A 221 -1.48 1.37 1.81
C GLU A 221 -0.02 1.03 1.54
N THR A 222 0.69 1.81 0.72
CA THR A 222 2.13 1.60 0.54
C THR A 222 2.91 1.92 1.82
N VAL A 223 2.56 3.01 2.53
CA VAL A 223 3.19 3.39 3.80
C VAL A 223 2.85 2.41 4.92
N PHE A 224 1.57 2.19 5.21
CA PHE A 224 1.13 1.46 6.40
C PHE A 224 1.16 -0.06 6.22
N ARG A 225 0.83 -0.58 5.02
CA ARG A 225 0.75 -2.03 4.76
C ARG A 225 2.04 -2.50 4.09
N GLY A 226 2.41 -1.89 2.96
CA GLY A 226 3.59 -2.25 2.17
C GLY A 226 4.91 -2.06 2.91
N PHE A 227 5.05 -1.00 3.71
CA PHE A 227 6.25 -0.73 4.49
C PHE A 227 6.10 -1.05 5.99
N LEU A 228 5.26 -0.33 6.74
CA LEU A 228 5.22 -0.43 8.22
C LEU A 228 4.82 -1.82 8.71
N MET A 229 3.66 -2.33 8.30
CA MET A 229 3.14 -3.63 8.74
C MET A 229 4.12 -4.77 8.41
N VAL A 230 4.60 -4.79 7.16
CA VAL A 230 5.62 -5.72 6.65
C VAL A 230 6.88 -5.67 7.51
N SER A 231 7.40 -4.47 7.79
CA SER A 231 8.58 -4.28 8.63
C SER A 231 8.42 -4.83 10.04
N LEU A 232 7.27 -4.60 10.67
CA LEU A 232 6.98 -5.07 12.03
C LEU A 232 7.01 -6.61 12.15
N THR A 233 6.75 -7.35 11.06
CA THR A 233 6.75 -8.83 11.09
C THR A 233 8.12 -9.45 11.39
N LYS A 234 9.20 -8.67 11.26
CA LYS A 234 10.55 -9.04 11.69
C LYS A 234 10.65 -9.31 13.20
N TRP A 235 9.89 -8.56 14.01
CA TRP A 235 9.92 -8.67 15.48
C TRP A 235 8.65 -9.28 16.08
N PHE A 236 7.49 -9.10 15.44
CA PHE A 236 6.20 -9.52 15.97
C PHE A 236 5.48 -10.53 15.04
N PRO A 237 4.55 -11.36 15.57
CA PRO A 237 3.67 -12.18 14.72
C PRO A 237 2.78 -11.31 13.83
N THR A 238 2.48 -11.76 12.61
CA THR A 238 1.72 -10.98 11.62
C THR A 238 0.36 -10.45 12.13
N PRO A 239 -0.46 -11.19 12.91
CA PRO A 239 -1.68 -10.63 13.50
C PRO A 239 -1.44 -9.42 14.42
N VAL A 240 -0.33 -9.41 15.18
CA VAL A 240 0.06 -8.25 16.02
C VAL A 240 0.46 -7.07 15.14
N CYS A 241 1.15 -7.33 14.03
CA CYS A 241 1.56 -6.29 13.08
C CYS A 241 0.36 -5.62 12.39
N VAL A 242 -0.70 -6.39 12.09
CA VAL A 242 -1.98 -5.86 11.60
C VAL A 242 -2.58 -4.88 12.61
N ILE A 243 -2.68 -5.27 13.89
CA ILE A 243 -3.21 -4.41 14.96
C ILE A 243 -2.36 -3.14 15.16
N LEU A 244 -1.03 -3.27 15.21
CA LEU A 244 -0.13 -2.14 15.40
C LEU A 244 -0.17 -1.16 14.21
N SER A 245 -0.15 -1.67 12.98
CA SER A 245 -0.27 -0.82 11.78
C SER A 245 -1.64 -0.13 11.72
N ALA A 246 -2.73 -0.83 12.05
CA ALA A 246 -4.07 -0.25 12.13
C ALA A 246 -4.18 0.88 13.18
N ALA A 247 -3.53 0.73 14.34
CA ALA A 247 -3.49 1.76 15.37
C ALA A 247 -2.70 3.00 14.90
N VAL A 248 -1.53 2.81 14.29
CA VAL A 248 -0.71 3.91 13.76
C VAL A 248 -1.44 4.64 12.62
N PHE A 249 -2.10 3.90 11.72
CA PHE A 249 -2.99 4.43 10.67
C PHE A 249 -4.09 5.32 11.27
N ALA A 250 -4.83 4.82 12.27
CA ALA A 250 -5.92 5.56 12.90
C ALA A 250 -5.44 6.80 13.68
N PHE A 251 -4.29 6.73 14.35
CA PHE A 251 -3.71 7.91 15.01
C PHE A 251 -3.16 8.95 14.03
N ALA A 252 -2.64 8.53 12.87
CA ALA A 252 -2.11 9.45 11.85
C ALA A 252 -3.18 10.39 11.25
N HIS A 253 -4.46 10.03 11.36
CA HIS A 253 -5.58 10.87 10.94
C HIS A 253 -5.89 12.03 11.90
N LEU A 254 -5.36 12.02 13.13
CA LEU A 254 -5.53 13.07 14.14
C LEU A 254 -6.99 13.41 14.50
N THR A 255 -7.92 12.47 14.30
CA THR A 255 -9.37 12.60 14.56
C THR A 255 -9.85 11.61 15.64
N PRO A 256 -9.78 11.95 16.95
CA PRO A 256 -10.08 11.03 18.05
C PRO A 256 -11.44 10.34 17.94
N ASP A 257 -12.49 11.06 17.55
CA ASP A 257 -13.86 10.53 17.42
C ASP A 257 -14.03 9.54 16.26
N GLN A 258 -13.12 9.58 15.28
CA GLN A 258 -13.08 8.66 14.15
C GLN A 258 -12.18 7.44 14.42
N PHE A 259 -11.33 7.50 15.45
CA PHE A 259 -10.34 6.47 15.76
C PHE A 259 -10.90 5.04 15.79
N PRO A 260 -12.04 4.71 16.44
CA PRO A 260 -12.54 3.34 16.48
C PRO A 260 -12.92 2.81 15.08
N GLN A 261 -13.45 3.67 14.21
CA GLN A 261 -13.83 3.31 12.84
C GLN A 261 -12.59 3.12 11.96
N LEU A 262 -11.66 4.09 12.01
CA LEU A 262 -10.39 4.05 11.27
C LEU A 262 -9.52 2.86 11.69
N PHE A 263 -9.52 2.52 12.98
CA PHE A 263 -8.83 1.34 13.49
C PHE A 263 -9.43 0.05 12.94
N VAL A 264 -10.77 -0.10 12.95
CA VAL A 264 -11.45 -1.30 12.42
C VAL A 264 -11.26 -1.44 10.90
N LEU A 265 -11.40 -0.35 10.14
CA LEU A 265 -11.02 -0.32 8.72
C LEU A 265 -9.55 -0.74 8.58
N GLY A 266 -8.68 -0.17 9.40
CA GLY A 266 -7.25 -0.41 9.36
C GLY A 266 -6.86 -1.88 9.60
N VAL A 267 -7.60 -2.58 10.47
CA VAL A 267 -7.47 -4.02 10.71
C VAL A 267 -7.95 -4.83 9.51
N ALA A 268 -9.06 -4.48 8.87
CA ALA A 268 -9.55 -5.16 7.67
C ALA A 268 -8.56 -5.04 6.49
N LEU A 269 -7.98 -3.86 6.29
CA LEU A 269 -6.93 -3.60 5.30
C LEU A 269 -5.66 -4.44 5.59
N GLY A 270 -5.19 -4.45 6.83
CA GLY A 270 -4.02 -5.27 7.20
C GLY A 270 -4.28 -6.79 7.09
N PHE A 271 -5.46 -7.25 7.52
CA PHE A 271 -5.90 -8.64 7.40
C PHE A 271 -5.89 -9.12 5.94
N THR A 272 -6.52 -8.36 5.04
CA THR A 272 -6.60 -8.72 3.62
C THR A 272 -5.25 -8.65 2.92
N TYR A 273 -4.37 -7.73 3.29
CA TYR A 273 -3.01 -7.72 2.79
C TYR A 273 -2.20 -8.94 3.28
N ALA A 274 -2.30 -9.30 4.56
CA ALA A 274 -1.65 -10.49 5.12
C ALA A 274 -2.12 -11.78 4.45
N GLN A 275 -3.42 -11.88 4.12
CA GLN A 275 -4.00 -13.04 3.43
C GLN A 275 -3.62 -13.13 1.95
N THR A 276 -3.52 -12.00 1.24
CA THR A 276 -3.33 -11.96 -0.24
C THR A 276 -1.88 -11.79 -0.67
N ARG A 277 -1.02 -11.20 0.17
CA ARG A 277 0.33 -10.72 -0.17
C ARG A 277 0.36 -9.79 -1.38
N ASN A 278 -0.68 -8.96 -1.53
CA ASN A 278 -0.88 -8.12 -2.71
C ASN A 278 -1.53 -6.78 -2.33
N LEU A 279 -0.85 -5.66 -2.62
CA LEU A 279 -1.32 -4.32 -2.24
C LEU A 279 -2.61 -3.90 -2.96
N LEU A 280 -2.94 -4.53 -4.09
CA LEU A 280 -4.21 -4.27 -4.79
C LEU A 280 -5.43 -4.58 -3.92
N ALA A 281 -5.37 -5.56 -3.01
CA ALA A 281 -6.48 -5.90 -2.13
C ALA A 281 -6.85 -4.78 -1.15
N PRO A 282 -5.94 -4.31 -0.25
CA PRO A 282 -6.24 -3.20 0.64
C PRO A 282 -6.47 -1.88 -0.12
N ILE A 283 -5.72 -1.59 -1.19
CA ILE A 283 -5.93 -0.35 -1.98
C ILE A 283 -7.35 -0.31 -2.53
N THR A 284 -7.87 -1.44 -3.02
CA THR A 284 -9.24 -1.53 -3.52
C THR A 284 -10.27 -1.30 -2.41
N ILE A 285 -10.11 -1.94 -1.24
CA ILE A 285 -11.02 -1.74 -0.09
C ILE A 285 -11.01 -0.27 0.34
N HIS A 286 -9.83 0.33 0.50
CA HIS A 286 -9.66 1.70 0.97
C HIS A 286 -10.25 2.70 -0.05
N ALA A 287 -10.00 2.49 -1.34
CA ALA A 287 -10.62 3.27 -2.41
C ALA A 287 -12.16 3.21 -2.39
N PHE A 288 -12.74 2.01 -2.25
CA PHE A 288 -14.20 1.85 -2.15
C PHE A 288 -14.77 2.44 -0.86
N TRP A 289 -14.05 2.38 0.26
CA TRP A 289 -14.46 3.02 1.51
C TRP A 289 -14.53 4.54 1.37
N ASN A 290 -13.45 5.16 0.89
CA ASN A 290 -13.35 6.62 0.80
C ASN A 290 -14.27 7.19 -0.29
N SER A 291 -14.27 6.61 -1.49
CA SER A 291 -15.11 7.10 -2.59
C SER A 291 -16.57 6.65 -2.49
N GLY A 292 -16.89 5.61 -1.70
CA GLY A 292 -18.26 5.10 -1.56
C GLY A 292 -19.22 6.16 -1.02
N VAL A 293 -18.80 6.93 -0.02
CA VAL A 293 -19.58 8.05 0.53
C VAL A 293 -19.77 9.15 -0.51
N ILE A 294 -18.69 9.61 -1.15
CA ILE A 294 -18.73 10.67 -2.16
C ILE A 294 -19.65 10.31 -3.34
N LEU A 295 -19.52 9.09 -3.88
CA LEU A 295 -20.32 8.61 -4.99
C LEU A 295 -21.80 8.44 -4.61
N LEU A 296 -22.10 8.00 -3.39
CA LEU A 296 -23.47 7.91 -2.88
C LEU A 296 -24.11 9.31 -2.75
N LEU A 297 -23.40 10.27 -2.16
CA LEU A 297 -23.88 11.64 -2.01
C LEU A 297 -24.07 12.32 -3.36
N THR A 298 -23.12 12.19 -4.30
CA THR A 298 -23.29 12.66 -5.67
C THR A 298 -24.48 12.01 -6.37
N PHE A 299 -24.70 10.70 -6.21
CA PHE A 299 -25.87 10.03 -6.78
C PHE A 299 -27.19 10.58 -6.22
N LEU A 300 -27.31 10.74 -4.91
CA LEU A 300 -28.50 11.31 -4.27
C LEU A 300 -28.75 12.76 -4.73
N GLN A 301 -27.71 13.57 -4.84
CA GLN A 301 -27.80 14.95 -5.35
C GLN A 301 -28.25 14.98 -6.82
N LEU A 302 -27.77 14.06 -7.66
CA LEU A 302 -28.25 13.88 -9.05
C LEU A 302 -29.70 13.38 -9.14
N GLN A 303 -30.24 12.75 -8.09
CA GLN A 303 -31.67 12.43 -7.96
C GLN A 303 -32.50 13.60 -7.39
N GLY A 304 -31.89 14.74 -7.05
CA GLY A 304 -32.56 15.94 -6.57
C GLY A 304 -32.79 16.00 -5.05
N TYR A 305 -32.11 15.18 -4.25
CA TYR A 305 -32.15 15.29 -2.79
C TYR A 305 -31.23 16.42 -2.29
N ASP A 306 -31.68 17.21 -1.31
CA ASP A 306 -30.81 18.14 -0.59
C ASP A 306 -29.96 17.37 0.44
N ILE A 307 -28.66 17.29 0.15
CA ILE A 307 -27.70 16.57 0.99
C ILE A 307 -27.51 17.26 2.36
N LYS A 308 -27.69 18.59 2.46
CA LYS A 308 -27.56 19.31 3.73
C LYS A 308 -28.72 18.98 4.67
N GLU A 309 -29.93 18.89 4.13
CA GLU A 309 -31.11 18.46 4.86
C GLU A 309 -30.95 17.01 5.33
N LEU A 310 -30.50 16.10 4.46
CA LEU A 310 -30.24 14.70 4.79
C LEU A 310 -29.16 14.49 5.86
N LEU A 311 -28.12 15.35 5.89
CA LEU A 311 -27.05 15.30 6.90
C LEU A 311 -27.37 16.11 8.17
N GLY A 312 -28.53 16.75 8.24
CA GLY A 312 -28.90 17.63 9.36
C GLY A 312 -27.90 18.78 9.57
N ALA A 313 -27.32 19.29 8.49
CA ALA A 313 -26.36 20.38 8.47
C ALA A 313 -27.05 21.68 8.02
N SER A 314 -27.68 22.35 8.98
CA SER A 314 -28.36 23.66 8.81
C SER A 314 -27.39 24.82 8.71
#